data_AF-A0A2D4GUK9-F1
#
_entry.id   AF-A0A2D4GUK9-F1
#
_cell.length_a   1.000
_cell.length_b   1.000
_cell.length_c   1.000
_cell.angle_alpha   90.00
_cell.angle_beta   90.00
_cell.angle_gamma   90.00
#
_symmetry.space_group_name_H-M   'P 1'
#
loop_
_entity.id
_entity.type
_entity.pdbx_description
1 polymer ?
#
loop_
_entity_poly.entity_id
_entity_poly.type
_entity_poly.pdbx_seq_one_letter_code
_entity_poly.pdbx_strand_id
1 'polypeptide(L)'
;QSIPPPAKYGGRHTVTMIPGDGIGPELMLHVRELFRHACVPVDFEEVLVSSEASESDMQNALMAIRRNRVALKGNIETNHNLPPSHKSRNNILRTNLDLFANVIHCKTLRGVATRHHDIDILIVRENTEGEYSSLEHESVSGVVESLKIITKTKSLRIAEYAFRLAHEAGRKKVTAVHKANIM
;
A
#
# COMPACT_ATOMS: atom_id res chain seq x y z
N GLN A 1 2.10 -22.76 10.82
CA GLN A 1 1.31 -23.38 9.74
C GLN A 1 1.92 -22.95 8.41
N SER A 2 2.11 -23.87 7.46
CA SER A 2 2.69 -23.55 6.16
C SER A 2 1.72 -22.70 5.35
N ILE A 3 2.29 -21.71 4.67
CA ILE A 3 1.59 -20.74 3.84
C ILE A 3 1.18 -21.45 2.53
N PRO A 4 -0.11 -21.49 2.14
CA PRO A 4 -0.53 -22.12 0.87
C PRO A 4 0.14 -21.46 -0.34
N PRO A 5 0.40 -22.22 -1.42
CA PRO A 5 1.02 -21.68 -2.63
C PRO A 5 0.15 -20.57 -3.25
N PRO A 6 0.75 -19.62 -4.01
CA PRO A 6 0.00 -18.62 -4.76
C PRO A 6 -1.01 -19.29 -5.71
N ALA A 7 -2.15 -18.64 -5.95
CA ALA A 7 -3.19 -19.10 -6.87
C ALA A 7 -2.71 -19.05 -8.33
N LYS A 8 -1.91 -20.05 -8.72
CA LYS A 8 -1.36 -20.21 -10.07
C LYS A 8 -1.72 -21.60 -10.60
N TYR A 9 -2.56 -21.64 -11.61
CA TYR A 9 -3.03 -22.88 -12.23
C TYR A 9 -2.94 -22.75 -13.76
N GLY A 10 -2.42 -23.77 -14.44
CA GLY A 10 -2.29 -23.75 -15.90
C GLY A 10 -1.46 -22.59 -16.46
N GLY A 11 -0.48 -22.09 -15.69
CA GLY A 11 0.38 -20.96 -16.08
C GLY A 11 -0.22 -19.57 -15.84
N ARG A 12 -1.49 -19.47 -15.45
CA ARG A 12 -2.19 -18.21 -15.17
C ARG A 12 -2.23 -17.92 -13.67
N HIS A 13 -2.07 -16.66 -13.29
CA HIS A 13 -2.13 -16.22 -11.90
C HIS A 13 -3.48 -15.56 -11.61
N THR A 14 -4.15 -15.95 -10.54
CA THR A 14 -5.31 -15.22 -10.03
C THR A 14 -4.82 -14.07 -9.14
N VAL A 15 -5.24 -12.85 -9.44
CA VAL A 15 -4.86 -11.63 -8.73
C VAL A 15 -6.11 -10.95 -8.21
N THR A 16 -6.14 -10.57 -6.93
CA THR A 16 -7.28 -9.82 -6.37
C THR A 16 -7.33 -8.42 -6.97
N MET A 17 -8.47 -8.00 -7.49
CA MET A 17 -8.70 -6.65 -7.96
C MET A 17 -9.70 -5.96 -7.04
N ILE A 18 -9.33 -4.82 -6.46
CA ILE A 18 -10.23 -3.99 -5.65
C ILE A 18 -10.49 -2.70 -6.42
N PRO A 19 -11.64 -2.53 -7.08
CA PRO A 19 -11.92 -1.33 -7.87
C PRO A 19 -11.82 -0.02 -7.09
N GLY A 20 -12.25 -0.03 -5.83
CA GLY A 20 -12.28 1.16 -4.97
C GLY A 20 -13.37 2.17 -5.38
N ASP A 21 -13.21 3.39 -4.91
CA ASP A 21 -14.14 4.50 -5.08
C ASP A 21 -13.67 5.50 -6.17
N GLY A 22 -14.49 6.50 -6.45
CA GLY A 22 -14.19 7.57 -7.41
C GLY A 22 -14.00 7.03 -8.83
N ILE A 23 -12.91 7.45 -9.50
CA ILE A 23 -12.56 6.98 -10.86
C ILE A 23 -11.94 5.57 -10.88
N GLY A 24 -11.78 4.93 -9.71
CA GLY A 24 -11.15 3.61 -9.58
C GLY A 24 -11.77 2.52 -10.47
N PRO A 25 -13.10 2.33 -10.48
CA PRO A 25 -13.76 1.32 -11.32
C PRO A 25 -13.49 1.49 -12.82
N GLU A 26 -13.56 2.72 -13.33
CA GLU A 26 -13.29 3.02 -14.75
C GLU A 26 -11.84 2.66 -15.13
N LEU A 27 -10.87 3.10 -14.33
CA LEU A 27 -9.46 2.81 -14.59
C LEU A 27 -9.15 1.30 -14.50
N MET A 28 -9.78 0.58 -13.58
CA MET A 28 -9.59 -0.87 -13.45
C MET A 28 -10.16 -1.63 -14.64
N LEU A 29 -11.27 -1.17 -15.24
CA LEU A 29 -11.79 -1.74 -16.49
C LEU A 29 -10.76 -1.61 -17.62
N HIS A 30 -10.13 -0.44 -17.77
CA HIS A 30 -9.09 -0.25 -18.78
C HIS A 30 -7.86 -1.13 -18.54
N VAL A 31 -7.46 -1.34 -17.28
CA VAL A 31 -6.38 -2.27 -16.95
C VAL A 31 -6.74 -3.70 -17.38
N ARG A 32 -7.97 -4.14 -17.11
CA ARG A 32 -8.44 -5.47 -17.54
C ARG A 32 -8.42 -5.63 -19.05
N GLU A 33 -8.92 -4.62 -19.77
CA GLU A 33 -8.95 -4.62 -21.23
C GLU A 33 -7.54 -4.70 -21.83
N LEU A 34 -6.60 -3.90 -21.32
CA LEU A 34 -5.22 -3.90 -21.76
C LEU A 34 -4.52 -5.23 -21.44
N PHE A 35 -4.75 -5.81 -20.26
CA PHE A 35 -4.19 -7.11 -19.88
C PHE A 35 -4.70 -8.23 -20.77
N ARG A 36 -6.00 -8.20 -21.12
CA ARG A 36 -6.62 -9.14 -22.06
C ARG A 36 -5.99 -9.00 -23.44
N HIS A 37 -5.89 -7.77 -23.96
CA HIS A 37 -5.34 -7.50 -25.28
C HIS A 37 -3.85 -7.89 -25.39
N ALA A 38 -3.08 -7.68 -24.32
CA ALA A 38 -1.68 -8.08 -24.24
C ALA A 38 -1.47 -9.58 -23.92
N CYS A 39 -2.55 -10.38 -23.84
CA CYS A 39 -2.52 -11.80 -23.52
C CYS A 39 -1.75 -12.13 -22.22
N VAL A 40 -1.83 -11.24 -21.22
CA VAL A 40 -1.14 -11.43 -19.95
C VAL A 40 -1.77 -12.64 -19.21
N PRO A 41 -0.96 -13.56 -18.65
CA PRO A 41 -1.47 -14.74 -17.96
C PRO A 41 -1.95 -14.40 -16.53
N VAL A 42 -2.92 -13.50 -16.45
CA VAL A 42 -3.52 -13.00 -15.20
C VAL A 42 -5.05 -13.04 -15.32
N ASP A 43 -5.68 -13.57 -14.28
CA ASP A 43 -7.13 -13.57 -14.10
C ASP A 43 -7.45 -12.71 -12.87
N PHE A 44 -8.32 -11.71 -13.03
CA PHE A 44 -8.69 -10.83 -11.93
C PHE A 44 -9.88 -11.38 -11.17
N GLU A 45 -9.71 -11.57 -9.86
CA GLU A 45 -10.79 -11.82 -8.92
C GLU A 45 -11.22 -10.49 -8.29
N GLU A 46 -12.35 -9.96 -8.73
CA GLU A 46 -12.85 -8.69 -8.24
C GLU A 46 -13.45 -8.82 -6.84
N VAL A 47 -13.01 -7.96 -5.92
CA VAL A 47 -13.53 -7.84 -4.56
C VAL A 47 -13.92 -6.40 -4.31
N LEU A 48 -15.20 -6.19 -3.98
CA LEU A 48 -15.74 -4.86 -3.76
C LEU A 48 -15.43 -4.38 -2.35
N VAL A 49 -14.66 -3.30 -2.27
CA VAL A 49 -14.40 -2.55 -1.03
C VAL A 49 -14.49 -1.07 -1.36
N SER A 50 -15.53 -0.42 -0.83
CA SER A 50 -15.77 1.02 -0.91
C SER A 50 -15.46 1.71 0.41
N SER A 51 -15.78 3.00 0.52
CA SER A 51 -15.75 3.79 1.76
C SER A 51 -16.80 3.36 2.80
N GLU A 52 -17.87 2.68 2.38
CA GLU A 52 -19.00 2.24 3.21
C GLU A 52 -19.02 0.73 3.52
N ALA A 53 -18.25 -0.08 2.77
CA ALA A 53 -18.03 -1.51 3.02
C ALA A 53 -17.96 -1.91 4.52
N SER A 54 -18.58 -3.02 4.86
CA SER A 54 -18.60 -3.55 6.21
C SER A 54 -17.24 -4.13 6.64
N GLU A 55 -17.08 -4.43 7.93
CA GLU A 55 -15.95 -5.22 8.41
C GLU A 55 -15.86 -6.60 7.73
N SER A 56 -17.00 -7.22 7.40
CA SER A 56 -17.04 -8.46 6.63
C SER A 56 -16.46 -8.29 5.22
N ASP A 57 -16.71 -7.17 4.55
CA ASP A 57 -16.16 -6.89 3.22
C ASP A 57 -14.64 -6.72 3.28
N MET A 58 -14.16 -6.02 4.32
CA MET A 58 -12.72 -5.90 4.60
C MET A 58 -12.06 -7.24 4.88
N GLN A 59 -12.71 -8.11 5.66
CA GLN A 59 -12.23 -9.47 5.93
C GLN A 59 -12.20 -10.32 4.67
N ASN A 60 -13.22 -10.21 3.81
CA ASN A 60 -13.27 -10.89 2.52
C ASN A 60 -12.09 -10.46 1.62
N ALA A 61 -11.82 -9.14 1.54
CA ALA A 61 -10.67 -8.63 0.80
C ALA A 61 -9.33 -9.12 1.37
N LEU A 62 -9.14 -9.07 2.69
CA LEU A 62 -7.93 -9.61 3.34
C LEU A 62 -7.75 -11.10 3.05
N MET A 63 -8.83 -11.88 3.06
CA MET A 63 -8.81 -13.31 2.75
C MET A 63 -8.42 -13.56 1.29
N ALA A 64 -9.03 -12.83 0.35
CA ALA A 64 -8.71 -12.92 -1.06
C ALA A 64 -7.25 -12.59 -1.34
N ILE A 65 -6.73 -11.51 -0.74
CA ILE A 65 -5.32 -11.11 -0.89
C ILE A 65 -4.39 -12.17 -0.28
N ARG A 66 -4.72 -12.75 0.88
CA ARG A 66 -3.93 -13.83 1.49
C ARG A 66 -3.91 -15.09 0.62
N ARG A 67 -5.01 -15.42 -0.03
CA ARG A 67 -5.12 -16.56 -0.97
C ARG A 67 -4.29 -16.30 -2.23
N ASN A 68 -4.45 -15.14 -2.85
CA ASN A 68 -3.90 -14.83 -4.17
C ASN A 68 -2.48 -14.25 -4.11
N ARG A 69 -2.03 -13.76 -2.94
CA ARG A 69 -0.74 -13.12 -2.64
C ARG A 69 -0.50 -11.76 -3.27
N VAL A 70 -1.16 -11.48 -4.39
CA VAL A 70 -1.01 -10.24 -5.14
C VAL A 70 -2.39 -9.60 -5.30
N ALA A 71 -2.42 -8.28 -5.19
CA ALA A 71 -3.61 -7.51 -5.45
C ALA A 71 -3.29 -6.20 -6.17
N LEU A 72 -4.23 -5.77 -7.00
CA LEU A 72 -4.27 -4.45 -7.61
C LEU A 72 -5.49 -3.72 -7.06
N LYS A 73 -5.30 -2.51 -6.52
CA LYS A 73 -6.39 -1.74 -5.93
C LYS A 73 -6.48 -0.33 -6.50
N GLY A 74 -7.71 0.15 -6.64
CA GLY A 74 -8.02 1.57 -6.74
C GLY A 74 -7.96 2.21 -5.35
N ASN A 75 -8.30 3.50 -5.29
CA ASN A 75 -8.31 4.22 -4.02
C ASN A 75 -9.62 3.92 -3.28
N ILE A 76 -9.51 3.64 -1.98
CA ILE A 76 -10.68 3.53 -1.10
C ILE A 76 -10.76 4.85 -0.35
N GLU A 77 -11.84 5.58 -0.53
CA GLU A 77 -12.05 6.86 0.14
C GLU A 77 -12.21 6.64 1.65
N THR A 78 -11.60 7.51 2.45
CA THR A 78 -11.80 7.49 3.90
C THR A 78 -12.79 8.58 4.25
N ASN A 79 -13.98 8.19 4.72
CA ASN A 79 -14.96 9.16 5.19
C ASN A 79 -14.47 9.79 6.50
N HIS A 80 -14.12 11.07 6.45
CA HIS A 80 -13.59 11.85 7.57
C HIS A 80 -14.66 12.31 8.58
N ASN A 81 -15.94 12.09 8.29
CA ASN A 81 -17.04 12.37 9.21
C ASN A 81 -17.32 11.21 10.18
N LEU A 82 -16.64 10.08 10.00
CA LEU A 82 -16.73 8.94 10.92
C LEU A 82 -16.01 9.25 12.24
N PRO A 83 -16.39 8.57 13.34
CA PRO A 83 -15.77 8.78 14.64
C PRO A 83 -14.24 8.61 14.58
N PRO A 84 -13.46 9.30 15.44
CA PRO A 84 -12.00 9.19 15.49
C PRO A 84 -11.48 7.76 15.69
N SER A 85 -12.30 6.86 16.26
CA SER A 85 -11.99 5.45 16.42
C SER A 85 -11.99 4.66 15.10
N HIS A 86 -12.57 5.20 14.03
CA HIS A 86 -12.63 4.56 12.73
C HIS A 86 -11.27 4.62 12.02
N LYS A 87 -10.59 3.47 11.96
CA LYS A 87 -9.32 3.34 11.25
C LYS A 87 -9.54 3.37 9.74
N SER A 88 -8.64 4.04 9.02
CA SER A 88 -8.68 4.02 7.55
C SER A 88 -8.55 2.59 7.03
N ARG A 89 -9.44 2.19 6.12
CA ARG A 89 -9.46 0.87 5.47
C ARG A 89 -8.17 0.57 4.72
N ASN A 90 -7.58 1.60 4.11
CA ASN A 90 -6.26 1.48 3.49
C ASN A 90 -5.18 1.11 4.52
N ASN A 91 -5.25 1.68 5.74
CA ASN A 91 -4.33 1.33 6.82
C ASN A 91 -4.60 -0.08 7.37
N ILE A 92 -5.87 -0.49 7.46
CA ILE A 92 -6.25 -1.87 7.84
C ILE A 92 -5.60 -2.88 6.89
N LEU A 93 -5.67 -2.67 5.58
CA LEU A 93 -4.99 -3.54 4.60
C LEU A 93 -3.47 -3.58 4.83
N ARG A 94 -2.83 -2.43 5.02
CA ARG A 94 -1.37 -2.34 5.22
C ARG A 94 -0.90 -3.09 6.46
N THR A 95 -1.59 -2.87 7.58
CA THR A 95 -1.23 -3.41 8.88
C THR A 95 -1.57 -4.89 9.02
N ASN A 96 -2.74 -5.34 8.58
CA ASN A 96 -3.17 -6.74 8.69
C ASN A 96 -2.45 -7.70 7.72
N LEU A 97 -1.89 -7.17 6.64
CA LEU A 97 -1.08 -7.93 5.68
C LEU A 97 0.42 -7.72 5.86
N ASP A 98 0.82 -6.92 6.86
CA ASP A 98 2.21 -6.52 7.12
C ASP A 98 2.92 -6.01 5.83
N LEU A 99 2.23 -5.16 5.06
CA LEU A 99 2.77 -4.51 3.85
C LEU A 99 3.73 -3.39 4.26
N PHE A 100 4.91 -3.78 4.75
CA PHE A 100 5.83 -2.91 5.47
C PHE A 100 6.59 -1.91 4.62
N ALA A 101 6.76 -2.17 3.33
CA ALA A 101 7.48 -1.30 2.40
C ALA A 101 6.52 -0.67 1.40
N ASN A 102 6.36 0.65 1.49
CA ASN A 102 5.73 1.44 0.44
C ASN A 102 6.83 1.96 -0.51
N VAL A 103 6.74 1.60 -1.79
CA VAL A 103 7.70 2.03 -2.82
C VAL A 103 7.00 2.95 -3.81
N ILE A 104 7.59 4.11 -4.06
CA ILE A 104 7.09 5.09 -5.03
C ILE A 104 8.23 5.39 -6.01
N HIS A 105 7.95 5.28 -7.30
CA HIS A 105 8.87 5.66 -8.36
C HIS A 105 8.45 6.98 -8.98
N CYS A 106 9.19 8.03 -8.67
CA CYS A 106 9.00 9.36 -9.23
C CYS A 106 9.93 9.52 -10.43
N LYS A 107 9.39 9.37 -11.64
CA LYS A 107 10.14 9.51 -12.89
C LYS A 107 9.54 10.59 -13.78
N THR A 108 10.40 11.42 -14.37
CA THR A 108 9.97 12.38 -15.40
C THR A 108 9.46 11.62 -16.63
N LEU A 109 8.25 11.94 -17.06
CA LEU A 109 7.65 11.34 -18.26
C LEU A 109 7.96 12.21 -19.47
N ARG A 110 8.45 11.57 -20.54
CA ARG A 110 8.67 12.24 -21.82
C ARG A 110 7.33 12.74 -22.36
N GLY A 111 7.26 14.04 -22.68
CA GLY A 111 6.04 14.67 -23.20
C GLY A 111 5.16 15.35 -22.15
N VAL A 112 5.48 15.21 -20.86
CA VAL A 112 4.77 15.93 -19.77
C VAL A 112 5.64 17.10 -19.31
N ALA A 113 5.24 18.32 -19.69
CA ALA A 113 5.95 19.54 -19.29
C ALA A 113 5.67 19.87 -17.82
N THR A 114 6.73 19.98 -17.01
CA THR A 114 6.67 20.38 -15.60
C THR A 114 7.81 21.35 -15.29
N ARG A 115 7.85 21.89 -14.07
CA ARG A 115 8.91 22.83 -13.65
C ARG A 115 10.31 22.21 -13.60
N HIS A 116 10.41 20.92 -13.28
CA HIS A 116 11.67 20.23 -13.04
C HIS A 116 11.82 19.04 -13.99
N HIS A 117 13.03 18.81 -14.48
CA HIS A 117 13.34 17.77 -15.47
C HIS A 117 14.33 16.74 -14.90
N ASP A 118 14.48 15.62 -15.61
CA ASP A 118 15.46 14.56 -15.31
C ASP A 118 15.37 13.98 -13.88
N ILE A 119 14.16 13.94 -13.34
CA ILE A 119 13.87 13.30 -12.05
C ILE A 119 13.73 11.78 -12.26
N ASP A 120 14.50 11.00 -11.49
CA ASP A 120 14.33 9.55 -11.35
C ASP A 120 14.67 9.11 -9.92
N ILE A 121 13.67 9.15 -9.03
CA ILE A 121 13.82 8.92 -7.58
C ILE A 121 12.94 7.73 -7.17
N LEU A 122 13.51 6.81 -6.39
CA LEU A 122 12.74 5.83 -5.63
C LEU A 122 12.60 6.32 -4.18
N ILE A 123 11.37 6.33 -3.68
CA ILE A 123 11.05 6.59 -2.28
C ILE A 123 10.61 5.27 -1.68
N VAL A 124 11.33 4.80 -0.66
CA VAL A 124 10.99 3.63 0.13
C VAL A 124 10.63 4.10 1.52
N ARG A 125 9.38 3.88 1.94
CA ARG A 125 8.84 4.35 3.21
C ARG A 125 8.33 3.18 4.06
N GLU A 126 8.65 3.20 5.35
CA GLU A 126 8.06 2.30 6.35
C GLU A 126 6.54 2.56 6.42
N ASN A 127 5.75 1.49 6.48
CA ASN A 127 4.32 1.56 6.25
C ASN A 127 3.48 0.84 7.32
N THR A 128 4.04 0.54 8.50
CA THR A 128 3.35 -0.22 9.57
C THR A 128 3.49 0.36 10.98
N GLU A 129 4.34 1.35 11.23
CA GLU A 129 4.49 2.01 12.54
C GLU A 129 4.63 3.53 12.39
N GLY A 130 5.14 4.23 13.41
CA GLY A 130 5.26 5.69 13.43
C GLY A 130 3.90 6.37 13.46
N GLU A 131 3.57 7.13 12.42
CA GLU A 131 2.25 7.77 12.27
C GLU A 131 1.10 6.74 12.26
N TYR A 132 1.36 5.52 11.80
CA TYR A 132 0.33 4.50 11.68
C TYR A 132 0.06 3.74 12.99
N SER A 133 0.82 4.00 14.06
CA SER A 133 0.59 3.41 15.38
C SER A 133 -0.80 3.75 15.94
N SER A 134 -1.36 4.92 15.59
CA SER A 134 -2.73 5.35 15.94
C SER A 134 -3.05 5.21 17.45
N LEU A 135 -2.09 5.55 18.31
CA LEU A 135 -2.26 5.56 19.77
C LEU A 135 -2.43 7.00 20.22
N GLU A 136 -3.68 7.42 20.33
CA GLU A 136 -4.03 8.78 20.74
C GLU A 136 -5.05 8.74 21.86
N HIS A 137 -4.94 9.67 22.81
CA HIS A 137 -5.89 9.79 23.92
C HIS A 137 -5.96 11.23 24.40
N GLU A 138 -7.06 11.55 25.08
CA GLU A 138 -7.27 12.84 25.73
C GLU A 138 -7.19 12.62 27.24
N SER A 139 -6.01 12.86 27.83
CA SER A 139 -5.76 12.63 29.26
C SER A 139 -6.65 13.48 30.16
N VAL A 140 -6.86 14.74 29.75
CA VAL A 140 -7.74 15.72 30.37
C VAL A 140 -8.39 16.52 29.26
N SER A 141 -9.63 17.01 29.46
CA SER A 141 -10.34 17.77 28.44
C SER A 141 -9.50 18.93 27.88
N GLY A 142 -9.31 18.94 26.56
CA GLY A 142 -8.47 19.89 25.83
C GLY A 142 -7.01 19.50 25.67
N VAL A 143 -6.54 18.40 26.27
CA VAL A 143 -5.15 17.92 26.19
C VAL A 143 -5.09 16.58 25.47
N VAL A 144 -4.68 16.61 24.20
CA VAL A 144 -4.55 15.43 23.35
C VAL A 144 -3.09 15.00 23.25
N GLU A 145 -2.84 13.72 23.52
CA GLU A 145 -1.54 13.09 23.43
C GLU A 145 -1.53 12.04 22.32
N SER A 146 -0.52 12.09 21.45
CA SER A 146 -0.28 11.10 20.39
C SER A 146 1.02 10.35 20.65
N LEU A 147 0.94 9.04 20.86
CA LEU A 147 2.08 8.15 21.03
C LEU A 147 2.44 7.48 19.71
N LYS A 148 3.66 7.74 19.22
CA LYS A 148 4.20 7.10 18.02
C LYS A 148 5.27 6.10 18.43
N ILE A 149 5.22 4.90 17.85
CA ILE A 149 6.17 3.83 18.15
C ILE A 149 7.05 3.60 16.94
N ILE A 150 8.37 3.60 17.16
CA ILE A 150 9.38 3.24 16.15
C ILE A 150 10.26 2.15 16.75
N THR A 151 10.38 1.03 16.05
CA THR A 151 11.09 -0.15 16.54
C THR A 151 12.32 -0.45 15.69
N LYS A 152 13.37 -0.96 16.34
CA LYS A 152 14.58 -1.42 15.65
C LYS A 152 14.27 -2.46 14.57
N THR A 153 13.38 -3.41 14.87
CA THR A 153 13.02 -4.50 13.94
C THR A 153 12.39 -3.97 12.65
N LYS A 154 11.41 -3.06 12.76
CA LYS A 154 10.72 -2.52 11.58
C LYS A 154 11.58 -1.51 10.80
N SER A 155 12.41 -0.74 11.51
CA SER A 155 13.42 0.13 10.90
C SER A 155 14.50 -0.66 10.14
N LEU A 156 14.93 -1.81 10.68
CA LEU A 156 15.94 -2.64 10.04
C LEU A 156 15.41 -3.27 8.73
N ARG A 157 14.23 -3.90 8.77
CA ARG A 157 13.67 -4.56 7.57
C ARG A 157 13.42 -3.59 6.41
N ILE A 158 13.02 -2.34 6.70
CA ILE A 158 12.82 -1.34 5.63
C ILE A 158 14.14 -0.85 5.07
N ALA A 159 15.18 -0.71 5.90
CA ALA A 159 16.53 -0.38 5.44
C ALA A 159 17.10 -1.49 4.56
N GLU A 160 17.02 -2.76 5.02
CA GLU A 160 17.44 -3.93 4.24
C GLU A 160 16.71 -4.01 2.90
N TYR A 161 15.38 -3.82 2.91
CA TYR A 161 14.59 -3.76 1.68
C TYR A 161 15.04 -2.64 0.75
N ALA A 162 15.31 -1.44 1.28
CA ALA A 162 15.75 -0.29 0.49
C ALA A 162 17.12 -0.53 -0.17
N PHE A 163 18.09 -1.09 0.56
CA PHE A 163 19.41 -1.44 0.00
C PHE A 163 19.31 -2.56 -1.03
N ARG A 164 18.50 -3.60 -0.77
CA ARG A 164 18.26 -4.68 -1.73
C ARG A 164 17.63 -4.14 -3.02
N LEU A 165 16.58 -3.33 -2.91
CA LEU A 165 15.94 -2.70 -4.07
C LEU A 165 16.91 -1.79 -4.82
N ALA A 166 17.74 -1.01 -4.12
CA ALA A 166 18.74 -0.17 -4.76
C ALA A 166 19.76 -0.99 -5.54
N HIS A 167 20.22 -2.11 -4.98
CA HIS A 167 21.14 -3.03 -5.66
C HIS A 167 20.50 -3.67 -6.91
N GLU A 168 19.30 -4.24 -6.76
CA GLU A 168 18.54 -4.86 -7.86
C GLU A 168 18.23 -3.85 -8.98
N ALA A 169 17.95 -2.59 -8.63
CA ALA A 169 17.67 -1.51 -9.58
C ALA A 169 18.94 -0.81 -10.12
N GLY A 170 20.15 -1.25 -9.75
CA GLY A 170 21.40 -0.64 -10.20
C GLY A 170 21.64 0.79 -9.70
N ARG A 171 21.03 1.19 -8.58
CA ARG A 171 21.18 2.53 -7.98
C ARG A 171 22.39 2.59 -7.07
N LYS A 172 23.11 3.71 -7.12
CA LYS A 172 24.38 3.91 -6.39
C LYS A 172 24.25 4.71 -5.10
N LYS A 173 23.12 5.38 -4.88
CA LYS A 173 22.89 6.27 -3.74
C LYS A 173 21.61 5.88 -3.02
N VAL A 174 21.72 5.67 -1.71
CA VAL A 174 20.61 5.55 -0.77
C VAL A 174 20.75 6.68 0.23
N THR A 175 19.67 7.37 0.57
CA THR A 175 19.68 8.48 1.53
C THR A 175 18.58 8.26 2.55
N ALA A 176 18.98 8.10 3.82
CA ALA A 176 18.04 8.03 4.93
C ALA A 176 17.55 9.44 5.27
N VAL A 177 16.25 9.68 5.15
CA VAL A 177 15.63 10.96 5.52
C VAL A 177 15.10 10.84 6.95
N HIS A 178 15.52 11.75 7.83
CA HIS A 178 15.15 11.72 9.25
C HIS A 178 15.09 13.13 9.85
N LYS A 179 14.55 13.22 11.07
CA LYS A 179 14.56 14.43 11.92
C LYS A 179 15.23 14.19 13.29
N ALA A 180 16.23 13.31 13.30
CA ALA A 180 17.02 12.91 14.48
C ALA A 180 17.78 14.05 15.21
N ASN A 181 17.67 15.29 14.72
CA ASN A 181 18.25 16.46 15.38
C ASN A 181 17.29 17.06 16.43
N ILE A 182 16.00 16.68 16.42
CA ILE A 182 14.98 17.13 17.37
C ILE A 182 14.38 15.94 18.12
N MET A 183 13.97 14.90 17.37
CA MET A 183 13.49 13.63 17.90
C MET A 183 14.66 12.72 18.24
#